data_AF-A0ABD0QS52-F1
#
_entry.id   AF-A0ABD0QS52-F1
#
_cell.length_a   1.000
_cell.length_b   1.000
_cell.length_c   1.000
_cell.angle_alpha   90.00
_cell.angle_beta   90.00
_cell.angle_gamma   90.00
#
_symmetry.space_group_name_H-M   'P 1'
#
loop_
_entity.id
_entity.type
_entity.pdbx_description
1 polymer ?
#
loop_
_entity_poly.entity_id
_entity_poly.type
_entity_poly.pdbx_seq_one_letter_code
_entity_poly.pdbx_strand_id
1 'polypeptide(L)'
;EYVSPVCLPRLQGGEVTAKQAFLTGWPVASQQRAHTDSEATRTGLIELADVVKCERQFSKYGVPISMSDNMLCGRQHPLSPSIICPSETGGIILSPSVDSQPTFGLESFHPSRLEDADSHHAWELLGLVSFGYDLQGCNPDLYTIYTR
;
A
#
# COMPACT_ATOMS: atom_id res chain seq x y z
N GLU A 1 0.94 -4.19 -24.70
CA GLU A 1 0.58 -5.30 -23.79
C GLU A 1 0.20 -4.68 -22.45
N TYR A 2 -0.94 -5.04 -21.85
CA TYR A 2 -1.50 -4.38 -20.66
C TYR A 2 -1.32 -5.18 -19.37
N VAL A 3 -0.51 -6.23 -19.42
CA VAL A 3 -0.30 -7.16 -18.31
C VAL A 3 1.18 -7.23 -18.03
N SER A 4 1.56 -6.94 -16.78
CA SER A 4 2.94 -7.02 -16.32
C SER A 4 2.95 -7.56 -14.89
N PRO A 5 3.94 -8.39 -14.54
CA PRO A 5 4.11 -8.87 -13.18
C PRO A 5 4.56 -7.72 -12.25
N VAL A 6 4.33 -7.91 -10.95
CA VAL A 6 4.89 -7.07 -9.89
C VAL A 6 6.08 -7.79 -9.25
N CYS A 7 7.09 -7.05 -8.82
CA CYS A 7 8.22 -7.61 -8.11
C CYS A 7 7.84 -7.93 -6.65
N LEU A 8 8.45 -8.98 -6.09
CA LEU A 8 8.39 -9.23 -4.66
C LEU A 8 9.54 -8.50 -3.95
N PRO A 9 9.37 -8.08 -2.69
CA PRO A 9 10.43 -7.45 -1.92
C PRO A 9 11.64 -8.39 -1.78
N ARG A 10 12.85 -7.86 -2.00
CA ARG A 10 14.09 -8.65 -1.93
C ARG A 10 14.40 -9.19 -0.53
N LEU A 11 13.95 -8.49 0.52
CA LEU A 11 14.19 -8.84 1.92
C LEU A 11 12.92 -9.40 2.56
N GLN A 12 12.73 -10.71 2.47
CA GLN A 12 11.72 -11.39 3.29
C GLN A 12 12.08 -11.25 4.77
N GLY A 13 11.25 -10.55 5.55
CA GLY A 13 11.49 -10.33 6.98
C GLY A 13 12.28 -9.07 7.34
N GLY A 14 12.78 -8.29 6.37
CA GLY A 14 13.46 -7.00 6.61
C GLY A 14 12.51 -5.87 7.03
N GLU A 15 13.04 -4.79 7.60
CA GLU A 15 12.25 -3.59 7.93
C GLU A 15 11.71 -2.92 6.66
N VAL A 16 10.41 -2.60 6.64
CA VAL A 16 9.81 -1.85 5.54
C VAL A 16 10.17 -0.37 5.72
N THR A 17 11.07 0.12 4.88
CA THR A 17 11.55 1.52 4.93
C THR A 17 10.63 2.50 4.20
N ALA A 18 9.67 1.99 3.42
CA ALA A 18 8.70 2.80 2.71
C ALA A 18 7.82 3.58 3.70
N LYS A 19 7.71 4.89 3.50
CA LYS A 19 6.80 5.76 4.29
C LYS A 19 5.44 5.95 3.61
N GLN A 20 5.39 5.72 2.30
CA GLN A 20 4.22 5.89 1.46
C GLN A 20 4.15 4.73 0.49
N ALA A 21 2.93 4.37 0.09
CA ALA A 21 2.67 3.33 -0.89
C ALA A 21 1.42 3.68 -1.70
N PHE A 22 1.27 3.03 -2.84
CA PHE A 22 0.07 3.13 -3.67
C PHE A 22 -0.83 1.94 -3.37
N LEU A 23 -2.05 2.22 -2.93
CA LEU A 23 -3.10 1.23 -2.80
C LEU A 23 -3.90 1.19 -4.10
N THR A 24 -4.09 -0.02 -4.63
CA THR A 24 -4.98 -0.25 -5.77
C THR A 24 -5.90 -1.44 -5.50
N GLY A 25 -7.18 -1.30 -5.86
CA GLY A 25 -8.19 -2.32 -5.60
C GLY A 25 -9.40 -2.21 -6.53
N TRP A 26 -10.17 -3.29 -6.58
CA TRP A 26 -11.43 -3.40 -7.33
C TRP A 26 -12.61 -3.42 -6.36
N PRO A 27 -13.73 -2.77 -6.67
CA PRO A 27 -14.92 -2.83 -5.84
C PRO A 27 -15.35 -4.29 -5.58
N VAL A 28 -15.60 -4.64 -4.32
CA VAL A 28 -16.11 -5.96 -3.93
C VAL A 28 -17.57 -6.06 -4.39
N ALA A 29 -17.89 -7.12 -5.15
CA ALA A 29 -19.19 -7.28 -5.82
C ALA A 29 -20.42 -7.24 -4.89
N SER A 30 -20.26 -7.44 -3.57
CA SER A 30 -21.36 -7.49 -2.60
C SER A 30 -21.94 -6.12 -2.23
N GLN A 31 -21.31 -5.01 -2.61
CA GLN A 31 -21.76 -3.64 -2.29
C GLN A 31 -22.22 -2.85 -3.54
N GLN A 32 -22.84 -3.53 -4.51
CA GLN A 32 -23.57 -2.88 -5.62
C GLN A 32 -24.85 -2.18 -5.11
N ARG A 33 -24.70 -1.13 -4.30
CA ARG A 33 -25.75 -0.12 -4.13
C ARG A 33 -25.64 0.85 -5.29
N ALA A 34 -26.46 0.62 -6.32
CA ALA A 34 -26.99 1.60 -7.29
C ALA A 34 -26.27 2.96 -7.43
N HIS A 35 -24.96 2.96 -7.59
CA HIS A 35 -24.18 4.13 -7.97
C HIS A 35 -23.52 3.79 -9.28
N THR A 36 -23.98 4.52 -10.29
CA THR A 36 -23.62 4.51 -11.71
C THR A 36 -22.16 4.92 -11.96
N ASP A 37 -21.28 4.79 -10.96
CA ASP A 37 -19.90 5.22 -11.06
C ASP A 37 -19.00 3.99 -11.14
N SER A 38 -18.79 3.59 -12.40
CA SER A 38 -17.79 2.70 -12.99
C SER A 38 -17.22 1.55 -12.15
N GLU A 39 -17.27 0.34 -12.72
CA GLU A 39 -16.50 -0.85 -12.34
C GLU A 39 -14.97 -0.66 -12.56
N ALA A 40 -14.46 0.54 -12.33
CA ALA A 40 -13.07 0.91 -12.52
C ALA A 40 -12.25 0.64 -11.26
N THR A 41 -11.00 0.24 -11.46
CA THR A 41 -9.99 0.17 -10.40
C THR A 41 -9.81 1.53 -9.74
N ARG A 42 -9.72 1.55 -8.41
CA ARG A 42 -9.37 2.76 -7.66
C ARG A 42 -7.93 2.68 -7.22
N THR A 43 -7.16 3.74 -7.46
CA THR A 43 -5.75 3.86 -7.05
C THR A 43 -5.52 5.17 -6.30
N GLY A 44 -4.80 5.09 -5.19
CA GLY A 44 -4.69 6.17 -4.22
C GLY A 44 -3.44 6.01 -3.36
N LEU A 45 -3.01 7.13 -2.78
CA LEU A 45 -1.79 7.18 -2.00
C LEU A 45 -2.10 6.90 -0.53
N ILE A 46 -1.31 6.04 0.10
CA ILE A 46 -1.36 5.77 1.54
C ILE A 46 -0.05 6.19 2.21
N GLU A 47 -0.14 6.54 3.49
CA GLU A 47 1.00 6.67 4.37
C GLU A 47 1.08 5.46 5.30
N LEU A 48 2.26 4.86 5.39
CA LEU A 48 2.54 3.78 6.32
C LEU A 48 2.81 4.38 7.70
N ALA A 49 2.24 3.75 8.73
CA ALA A 49 2.29 4.22 10.10
C ALA A 49 3.00 3.22 11.01
N ASP A 50 3.53 3.78 12.10
CA ASP A 50 4.10 3.00 13.18
C ASP A 50 3.03 2.11 13.85
N VAL A 51 3.42 0.88 14.20
CA VAL A 51 2.55 -0.12 14.84
C VAL A 51 1.83 0.45 16.06
N VAL A 52 2.52 1.21 16.91
CA VAL A 52 1.97 1.77 18.15
C VAL A 52 0.85 2.78 17.85
N LYS A 53 0.99 3.57 16.78
CA LYS A 53 -0.07 4.51 16.36
C LYS A 53 -1.32 3.77 15.91
N CYS A 54 -1.12 2.64 15.23
CA CYS A 54 -2.19 1.81 14.73
C CYS A 54 -2.98 1.15 15.86
N GLU A 55 -2.29 0.39 16.71
CA GLU A 55 -2.88 -0.32 17.85
C GLU A 55 -3.60 0.64 18.80
N ARG A 56 -3.04 1.84 19.01
CA ARG A 56 -3.67 2.89 19.82
C ARG A 56 -4.97 3.38 19.20
N GLN A 57 -5.05 3.56 17.87
CA GLN A 57 -6.29 3.97 17.22
C GLN A 57 -7.33 2.85 17.34
N PHE A 58 -6.97 1.61 17.03
CA PHE A 58 -7.87 0.47 17.14
C PHE A 58 -8.42 0.29 18.55
N SER A 59 -7.57 0.44 19.57
CA SER A 59 -7.98 0.45 20.98
C SER A 59 -8.96 1.59 21.31
N LYS A 60 -8.74 2.79 20.77
CA LYS A 60 -9.64 3.95 20.96
C LYS A 60 -11.02 3.72 20.35
N TYR A 61 -11.11 2.97 19.26
CA TYR A 61 -12.37 2.61 18.60
C TYR A 61 -13.00 1.31 19.18
N GLY A 62 -12.46 0.78 20.29
CA GLY A 62 -13.06 -0.34 21.02
C GLY A 62 -12.70 -1.72 20.48
N VAL A 63 -11.76 -1.83 19.54
CA VAL A 63 -11.29 -3.09 18.96
C VAL A 63 -9.78 -3.19 19.16
N PRO A 64 -9.29 -3.45 20.38
CA PRO A 64 -7.86 -3.55 20.62
C PRO A 64 -7.27 -4.71 19.80
N ILE A 65 -6.21 -4.43 19.06
CA ILE A 65 -5.46 -5.41 18.27
C ILE A 65 -4.02 -5.45 18.76
N SER A 66 -3.35 -6.56 18.46
CA SER A 66 -1.90 -6.68 18.57
C SER A 66 -1.36 -7.02 17.20
N MET A 67 -0.53 -6.13 16.64
CA MET A 67 0.10 -6.34 15.34
C MET A 67 1.34 -7.19 15.49
N SER A 68 1.52 -8.14 14.58
CA SER A 68 2.71 -8.97 14.46
C SER A 68 3.64 -8.47 13.35
N ASP A 69 4.86 -9.01 13.31
CA ASP A 69 5.91 -8.59 12.34
C ASP A 69 5.55 -8.86 10.86
N ASN A 70 4.49 -9.64 10.60
CA ASN A 70 3.92 -9.88 9.28
C ASN A 70 2.74 -8.94 8.95
N MET A 71 2.57 -7.86 9.72
CA MET A 71 1.54 -6.86 9.48
C MET A 71 2.14 -5.47 9.25
N LEU A 72 1.51 -4.73 8.35
CA LEU A 72 1.75 -3.31 8.13
C LEU A 72 0.49 -2.54 8.47
N CYS A 73 0.66 -1.27 8.82
CA CYS A 73 -0.44 -0.36 9.05
C CYS A 73 -0.30 0.87 8.18
N GLY A 74 -1.40 1.35 7.63
CA GLY A 74 -1.42 2.58 6.86
C GLY A 74 -2.81 3.19 6.81
N ARG A 75 -2.86 4.47 6.44
CA ARG A 75 -4.10 5.19 6.18
C ARG A 75 -3.97 5.96 4.89
N GLN A 76 -5.08 6.47 4.38
CA GLN A 76 -5.03 7.28 3.17
C GLN A 76 -4.21 8.55 3.42
N HIS A 77 -3.31 8.87 2.49
CA HIS A 77 -2.54 10.09 2.54
C HIS A 77 -3.48 11.29 2.29
N PRO A 78 -3.35 12.41 3.04
CA PRO A 78 -4.21 13.59 2.88
C PRO A 78 -4.19 14.20 1.48
N LEU A 79 -3.07 14.02 0.77
CA LEU A 79 -2.90 14.47 -0.62
C LEU A 79 -3.24 13.40 -1.67
N SER A 80 -3.87 12.29 -1.26
CA SER A 80 -4.31 11.26 -2.22
C SER A 80 -5.31 11.87 -3.20
N PRO A 81 -5.14 11.67 -4.52
CA PRO A 81 -6.01 12.26 -5.54
C PRO A 81 -7.42 11.64 -5.56
N SER A 82 -7.58 10.47 -4.95
CA SER A 82 -8.84 9.74 -4.86
C SER A 82 -9.05 9.23 -3.43
N ILE A 83 -10.32 9.08 -3.04
CA ILE A 83 -10.71 8.41 -1.80
C ILE A 83 -10.75 6.91 -2.07
N ILE A 84 -10.04 6.13 -1.25
CA ILE A 84 -10.05 4.68 -1.29
C ILE A 84 -10.53 4.13 0.03
N CYS A 85 -11.38 3.11 -0.10
CA CYS A 85 -12.04 2.45 1.00
C CYS A 85 -11.60 0.98 0.95
N PRO A 86 -10.54 0.61 1.70
CA PRO A 86 -10.02 -0.75 1.67
C PRO A 86 -11.07 -1.80 2.05
N SER A 87 -12.05 -1.43 2.89
CA SER A 87 -13.20 -2.28 3.23
C SER A 87 -14.13 -2.57 2.04
N GLU A 88 -14.22 -1.66 1.07
CA GLU A 88 -15.07 -1.81 -0.12
C GLU A 88 -14.31 -2.36 -1.33
N THR A 89 -12.97 -2.23 -1.34
CA THR A 89 -12.14 -2.52 -2.53
C THR A 89 -11.08 -3.60 -2.32
N GLY A 90 -10.76 -3.96 -1.08
CA GLY A 90 -9.59 -4.78 -0.79
C GLY A 90 -8.34 -4.22 -1.47
N GLY A 91 -7.52 -5.11 -2.02
CA GLY A 91 -6.45 -4.73 -2.94
C GLY A 91 -5.04 -4.95 -2.41
N ILE A 92 -4.07 -4.36 -3.11
CA ILE A 92 -2.64 -4.52 -2.87
C ILE A 92 -1.97 -3.16 -2.70
N ILE A 93 -0.92 -3.12 -1.89
CA ILE A 93 -0.09 -1.93 -1.72
C ILE A 93 1.25 -2.10 -2.42
N LEU A 94 1.64 -1.08 -3.18
CA LEU A 94 2.79 -1.09 -4.07
C LEU A 94 3.74 0.06 -3.72
N SER A 95 5.04 -0.16 -3.86
CA SER A 95 6.05 0.90 -3.79
C SER A 95 7.01 0.83 -4.96
N PRO A 96 7.54 1.96 -5.44
CA PRO A 96 8.70 1.95 -6.32
C PRO A 96 9.88 1.25 -5.63
N SER A 97 10.63 0.46 -6.38
CA SER A 97 11.86 -0.18 -5.89
C SER A 97 12.91 0.88 -5.55
N VAL A 98 13.67 0.67 -4.47
CA VAL A 98 14.72 1.59 -4.01
C VAL A 98 15.80 1.83 -5.10
N ASP A 99 16.08 0.82 -5.94
CA ASP A 99 17.01 0.92 -7.07
C ASP A 99 16.52 1.86 -8.20
N SER A 100 15.25 2.29 -8.15
CA SER A 100 14.63 3.16 -9.17
C SER A 100 14.33 4.58 -8.67
N GLN A 101 14.79 4.92 -7.46
CA GLN A 101 14.63 6.24 -6.89
C GLN A 101 15.64 7.20 -7.54
N PRO A 102 15.22 8.27 -8.26
CA PRO A 102 16.16 9.21 -8.84
C PRO A 102 16.90 9.93 -7.72
N THR A 103 18.17 9.60 -7.52
CA THR A 103 19.11 10.39 -6.72
C THR A 103 19.23 11.78 -7.35
N PHE A 104 18.40 12.71 -6.89
CA PHE A 104 18.64 14.14 -7.06
C PHE A 104 19.84 14.51 -6.18
N GLY A 105 21.05 14.34 -6.73
CA GLY A 105 22.28 14.90 -6.17
C GLY A 105 23.39 13.87 -5.96
N LEU A 106 24.43 14.02 -6.79
CA LEU A 106 25.85 13.78 -6.52
C LEU A 106 26.26 12.37 -6.00
N GLU A 107 26.68 11.48 -6.91
CA GLU A 107 28.08 11.03 -7.07
C GLU A 107 28.19 9.73 -7.87
N SER A 108 29.30 9.63 -8.60
CA SER A 108 29.68 8.61 -9.59
C SER A 108 29.95 7.24 -8.96
N PHE A 109 29.32 6.16 -9.46
CA PHE A 109 29.75 4.78 -9.18
C PHE A 109 29.84 3.90 -10.44
N HIS A 110 30.91 3.11 -10.46
CA HIS A 110 31.48 2.34 -11.58
C HIS A 110 30.55 1.32 -12.27
N PRO A 111 30.72 1.08 -13.59
CA PRO A 111 30.00 0.04 -14.32
C PRO A 111 30.76 -1.28 -14.24
N SER A 112 30.45 -2.12 -13.25
CA SER A 112 30.86 -3.53 -13.29
C SER A 112 29.85 -4.42 -12.59
N ARG A 113 28.72 -4.65 -13.28
CA ARG A 113 27.90 -5.88 -13.30
C ARG A 113 26.71 -5.60 -14.21
N LEU A 114 26.95 -5.81 -15.50
CA LEU A 114 25.96 -5.65 -16.55
C LEU A 114 25.63 -7.04 -17.07
N GLU A 115 24.79 -7.78 -16.36
CA GLU A 115 23.93 -8.83 -16.91
C GLU A 115 22.61 -8.78 -16.12
N ASP A 116 21.51 -8.46 -16.82
CA ASP A 116 20.15 -8.17 -16.34
C ASP A 116 19.88 -6.79 -15.72
N ALA A 117 20.38 -5.73 -16.35
CA ALA A 117 19.90 -4.37 -16.12
C ALA A 117 18.65 -4.10 -16.98
N ASP A 118 17.56 -4.81 -16.68
CA ASP A 118 16.23 -4.36 -17.05
C ASP A 118 15.82 -3.27 -16.05
N SER A 119 16.40 -2.08 -16.21
CA SER A 119 16.16 -0.91 -15.37
C SER A 119 14.78 -0.32 -15.62
N HIS A 120 13.75 -1.15 -15.65
CA HIS A 120 12.39 -0.72 -15.54
C HIS A 120 12.16 -0.19 -14.11
N HIS A 121 11.36 0.86 -13.99
CA HIS A 121 10.83 1.33 -12.71
C HIS A 121 10.02 0.19 -12.06
N ALA A 122 10.73 -0.70 -11.38
CA ALA A 122 10.16 -1.91 -10.83
C ALA A 122 9.29 -1.54 -9.63
N TRP A 123 8.04 -2.00 -9.66
CA TRP A 123 7.12 -1.86 -8.54
C TRP A 123 7.22 -3.11 -7.67
N GLU A 124 7.36 -2.92 -6.36
CA GLU A 124 7.38 -3.99 -5.38
C GLU A 124 6.03 -4.09 -4.68
N LEU A 125 5.55 -5.32 -4.52
CA LEU A 125 4.39 -5.64 -3.70
C LEU A 125 4.77 -5.57 -2.23
N LEU A 126 4.26 -4.56 -1.52
CA LEU A 126 4.56 -4.37 -0.10
C LEU A 126 3.59 -5.11 0.83
N GLY A 127 2.39 -5.42 0.34
CA GLY A 127 1.39 -6.08 1.17
C GLY A 127 0.01 -6.16 0.55
N LEU A 128 -0.87 -6.85 1.27
CA LEU A 128 -2.24 -7.14 0.88
C LEU A 128 -3.20 -6.54 1.90
N VAL A 129 -4.30 -5.93 1.46
CA VAL A 129 -5.34 -5.47 2.39
C VAL A 129 -5.86 -6.66 3.20
N SER A 130 -5.82 -6.52 4.53
CA SER A 130 -6.23 -7.57 5.45
C SER A 130 -7.55 -7.20 6.13
N PHE A 131 -7.53 -6.24 7.05
CA PHE A 131 -8.72 -5.80 7.75
C PHE A 131 -8.63 -4.32 8.16
N GLY A 132 -9.79 -3.72 8.42
CA GLY A 132 -9.92 -2.36 8.88
C GLY A 132 -11.17 -2.24 9.75
N TYR A 133 -11.70 -1.02 9.85
CA TYR A 133 -12.93 -0.78 10.58
C TYR A 133 -14.16 -1.10 9.73
N ASP A 134 -15.12 -1.82 10.29
CA ASP A 134 -16.44 -2.04 9.70
C ASP A 134 -17.36 -0.87 10.08
N LEU A 135 -17.12 0.28 9.45
CA LEU A 135 -17.94 1.48 9.64
C LEU A 135 -18.79 1.74 8.41
N GLN A 136 -19.98 2.28 8.65
CA GLN A 136 -20.85 2.75 7.59
C GLN A 136 -20.26 4.03 6.97
N GLY A 137 -19.62 3.88 5.81
CA GLY A 137 -19.01 4.97 5.07
C GLY A 137 -17.48 4.98 5.17
N CYS A 138 -16.87 5.54 4.13
CA CYS A 138 -15.43 5.59 3.98
C CYS A 138 -14.81 6.73 4.77
N ASN A 139 -13.85 6.42 5.64
CA ASN A 139 -13.11 7.43 6.41
C ASN A 139 -11.61 7.32 6.14
N PRO A 140 -11.01 8.30 5.43
CA PRO A 140 -9.58 8.25 5.05
C PRO A 140 -8.62 8.39 6.23
N ASP A 141 -9.08 8.89 7.39
CA ASP A 141 -8.26 9.08 8.59
C ASP A 141 -8.05 7.79 9.40
N LEU A 142 -8.82 6.75 9.08
CA LEU A 142 -8.75 5.47 9.77
C LEU A 142 -7.64 4.59 9.19
N TYR A 143 -6.95 3.93 10.11
CA TYR A 143 -5.95 2.95 9.75
C TYR A 143 -6.57 1.66 9.22
N THR A 144 -5.86 1.05 8.28
CA THR A 144 -6.10 -0.27 7.73
C THR A 144 -4.86 -1.12 7.98
N ILE A 145 -5.09 -2.39 8.30
CA ILE A 145 -4.05 -3.40 8.48
C ILE A 145 -3.85 -4.15 7.16
N TYR A 146 -2.59 -4.36 6.82
CA TYR A 146 -2.15 -5.07 5.64
C TYR A 146 -1.30 -6.26 6.06
N THR A 147 -1.43 -7.37 5.34
CA THR A 147 -0.48 -8.49 5.45
C THR A 147 0.79 -8.13 4.70
N ARG A 148 1.94 -8.34 5.33
CA ARG A 148 3.27 -8.18 4.74
C ARG A 148 3.71 -9.43 3.99
#